data_AF-A0A318KVM0-F1
#
_entry.id   AF-A0A318KVM0-F1
#
_cell.length_a   1.000
_cell.length_b   1.000
_cell.length_c   1.000
_cell.angle_alpha   90.00
_cell.angle_beta   90.00
_cell.angle_gamma   90.00
#
_symmetry.space_group_name_H-M   'P 1'
#
loop_
_entity.id
_entity.type
_entity.pdbx_description
1 polymer ?
#
loop_
_entity_poly.entity_id
_entity_poly.type
_entity_poly.pdbx_seq_one_letter_code
_entity_poly.pdbx_strand_id
1 'polypeptide(L)'
;MASTTGNTITLAANETDYSLASSTGFIIAGNALNNQLTGNLGNDTLLGAAGADTLLGGDGNDSLDGGLGADWMAGGAGDDSYVVDDAGDVVVELANEGVDSITSKISLVLGDNIERLYAAQSGLSLTGNAMANFMRGSNGADALNGGDGNDTIYTFATNSTVGGDDTVHGGNGNDIIICGRECHILCVR
;
A
#
# COMPACT_ATOMS: atom_id res chain seq x y z
N MET A 1 13.73 13.56 23.08
CA MET A 1 14.85 13.20 22.20
C MET A 1 14.58 11.79 21.74
N ALA A 2 14.42 11.62 20.44
CA ALA A 2 14.23 10.31 19.82
C ALA A 2 15.35 9.36 20.24
N SER A 3 14.99 8.10 20.46
CA SER A 3 15.95 7.05 20.80
C SER A 3 16.41 6.34 19.55
N THR A 4 17.70 5.99 19.47
CA THR A 4 18.26 5.21 18.36
C THR A 4 18.83 3.90 18.87
N THR A 5 18.38 2.78 18.32
CA THR A 5 18.92 1.43 18.59
C THR A 5 19.22 0.76 17.26
N GLY A 6 20.50 0.64 16.90
CA GLY A 6 20.88 0.20 15.56
C GLY A 6 20.33 1.14 14.49
N ASN A 7 19.64 0.59 13.49
CA ASN A 7 18.98 1.35 12.43
C ASN A 7 17.50 1.68 12.76
N THR A 8 17.11 1.65 14.04
CA THR A 8 15.76 2.01 14.46
C THR A 8 15.79 3.31 15.25
N ILE A 9 14.98 4.27 14.81
CA ILE A 9 14.69 5.53 15.47
C ILE A 9 13.26 5.47 16.00
N THR A 10 13.06 5.87 17.26
CA THR A 10 11.73 5.96 17.87
C THR A 10 11.54 7.33 18.50
N LEU A 11 10.52 8.06 18.06
CA LEU A 11 10.19 9.37 18.61
C LEU A 11 9.74 9.23 20.07
N ALA A 12 10.19 10.16 20.92
CA ALA A 12 9.65 10.27 22.26
C ALA A 12 8.19 10.74 22.22
N ALA A 13 7.42 10.47 23.28
CA ALA A 13 5.98 10.78 23.34
C ALA A 13 5.58 12.26 23.17
N ASN A 14 6.55 13.18 23.12
CA ASN A 14 6.35 14.61 22.96
C ASN A 14 7.02 15.17 21.69
N GLU A 15 7.50 14.30 20.81
CA GLU A 15 8.10 14.65 19.52
C GLU A 15 7.12 14.34 18.41
N THR A 16 7.00 15.24 17.45
CA THR A 16 6.14 15.03 16.27
C THR A 16 6.98 14.82 15.03
N ASP A 17 8.17 15.43 14.95
CA ASP A 17 8.88 15.55 13.68
C ASP A 17 10.24 14.86 13.74
N TYR A 18 10.58 14.10 12.69
CA TYR A 18 11.91 13.53 12.50
C TYR A 18 12.28 13.43 11.03
N SER A 19 13.47 13.93 10.68
CA SER A 19 14.05 13.81 9.34
C SER A 19 15.42 13.13 9.43
N LEU A 20 15.59 12.04 8.70
CA LEU A 20 16.80 11.21 8.73
C LEU A 20 17.95 11.91 7.98
N ALA A 21 19.13 11.98 8.59
CA ALA A 21 20.32 12.58 7.97
C ALA A 21 21.29 11.54 7.37
N SER A 22 20.83 10.30 7.17
CA SER A 22 21.61 9.18 6.65
C SER A 22 21.25 8.90 5.19
N SER A 23 22.10 8.13 4.49
CA SER A 23 21.84 7.59 3.16
C SER A 23 21.70 6.07 3.15
N THR A 24 21.31 5.51 4.28
CA THR A 24 21.13 4.08 4.51
C THR A 24 19.75 3.88 5.08
N GLY A 25 19.13 2.74 4.82
CA GLY A 25 17.81 2.42 5.36
C GLY A 25 17.73 2.38 6.89
N PHE A 26 16.70 3.03 7.44
CA PHE A 26 16.29 3.05 8.84
C PHE A 26 14.81 2.74 9.00
N ILE A 27 14.47 2.23 10.18
CA ILE A 27 13.09 2.22 10.67
C ILE A 27 12.89 3.49 11.49
N ILE A 28 11.91 4.31 11.13
CA ILE A 28 11.51 5.52 11.85
C ILE A 28 10.10 5.29 12.40
N ALA A 29 9.99 5.14 13.72
CA ALA A 29 8.71 4.93 14.41
C ALA A 29 8.25 6.20 15.13
N GLY A 30 7.06 6.66 14.78
CA GLY A 30 6.31 7.73 15.40
C GLY A 30 5.72 7.35 16.76
N ASN A 31 4.65 8.02 17.15
CA ASN A 31 3.95 7.83 18.41
C ASN A 31 2.44 8.06 18.25
N ALA A 32 1.74 8.49 19.29
CA ALA A 32 0.27 8.65 19.25
C ALA A 32 -0.18 10.08 18.89
N LEU A 33 0.75 10.92 18.44
CA LEU A 33 0.52 12.28 18.00
C LEU A 33 0.65 12.33 16.48
N ASN A 34 0.12 13.38 15.87
CA ASN A 34 0.37 13.66 14.45
C ASN A 34 1.86 13.86 14.19
N ASN A 35 2.47 12.93 13.48
CA ASN A 35 3.88 12.85 13.21
C ASN A 35 4.22 13.34 11.79
N GLN A 36 5.38 13.99 11.64
CA GLN A 36 6.02 14.25 10.35
C GLN A 36 7.33 13.47 10.26
N LEU A 37 7.35 12.40 9.46
CA LEU A 37 8.50 11.51 9.32
C LEU A 37 9.09 11.64 7.92
N THR A 38 10.42 11.75 7.81
CA THR A 38 11.13 11.86 6.52
C THR A 38 12.34 10.94 6.47
N GLY A 39 12.37 10.01 5.52
CA GLY A 39 13.45 9.02 5.27
C GLY A 39 14.63 9.58 4.47
N ASN A 40 14.36 10.44 3.48
CA ASN A 40 15.32 11.01 2.55
C ASN A 40 15.97 10.02 1.58
N LEU A 41 17.04 9.32 1.99
CA LEU A 41 17.80 8.45 1.08
C LEU A 41 17.96 7.06 1.70
N GLY A 42 17.77 6.03 0.89
CA GLY A 42 17.91 4.64 1.32
C GLY A 42 16.56 3.96 1.39
N ASN A 43 16.54 2.71 1.82
CA ASN A 43 15.30 1.93 1.90
C ASN A 43 14.79 1.98 3.33
N ASP A 44 13.91 2.94 3.60
CA ASP A 44 13.41 3.27 4.92
C ASP A 44 12.07 2.59 5.23
N THR A 45 11.74 2.50 6.51
CA THR A 45 10.43 2.07 6.99
C THR A 45 9.88 3.14 7.92
N LEU A 46 8.83 3.82 7.50
CA LEU A 46 8.18 4.89 8.23
C LEU A 46 6.89 4.36 8.84
N LEU A 47 6.80 4.39 10.16
CA LEU A 47 5.66 3.92 10.94
C LEU A 47 5.05 5.11 11.69
N GLY A 48 3.90 5.62 11.28
CA GLY A 48 3.22 6.77 11.92
C GLY A 48 2.66 6.43 13.30
N ALA A 49 2.05 5.25 13.40
CA ALA A 49 1.41 4.64 14.56
C ALA A 49 -0.02 5.12 14.82
N ALA A 50 -0.25 6.24 15.52
CA ALA A 50 -1.60 6.77 15.66
C ALA A 50 -1.57 8.29 15.57
N GLY A 51 -2.53 8.89 14.87
CA GLY A 51 -2.51 10.31 14.60
C GLY A 51 -3.00 10.59 13.20
N ALA A 52 -2.91 11.84 12.76
CA ALA A 52 -2.95 12.14 11.34
C ALA A 52 -1.52 12.49 10.93
N ASP A 53 -0.83 11.51 10.38
CA ASP A 53 0.61 11.52 10.15
C ASP A 53 0.95 11.93 8.72
N THR A 54 2.17 12.40 8.52
CA THR A 54 2.75 12.74 7.22
C THR A 54 4.06 11.98 7.07
N LEU A 55 4.10 11.03 6.14
CA LEU A 55 5.24 10.16 5.89
C LEU A 55 5.82 10.49 4.51
N LEU A 56 7.12 10.81 4.48
CA LEU A 56 7.88 11.15 3.28
C LEU A 56 9.06 10.18 3.14
N GLY A 57 8.99 9.24 2.20
CA GLY A 57 10.05 8.25 1.94
C GLY A 57 11.34 8.91 1.44
N GLY A 58 11.31 9.42 0.20
CA GLY A 58 12.44 10.07 -0.46
C GLY A 58 12.92 9.27 -1.67
N ASP A 59 14.23 9.07 -1.81
CA ASP A 59 14.79 8.14 -2.80
C ASP A 59 15.12 6.80 -2.14
N GLY A 60 14.77 5.71 -2.80
CA GLY A 60 14.99 4.34 -2.34
C GLY A 60 13.67 3.59 -2.29
N ASN A 61 13.73 2.32 -1.90
CA ASN A 61 12.52 1.49 -1.82
C ASN A 61 12.01 1.50 -0.38
N ASP A 62 10.99 2.30 -0.13
CA ASP A 62 10.46 2.61 1.18
C ASP A 62 9.20 1.81 1.54
N SER A 63 8.98 1.67 2.85
CA SER A 63 7.76 1.10 3.41
C SER A 63 7.09 2.10 4.33
N LEU A 64 5.86 2.50 3.99
CA LEU A 64 5.09 3.52 4.69
C LEU A 64 3.82 2.89 5.27
N ASP A 65 3.69 2.95 6.60
CA ASP A 65 2.49 2.54 7.34
C ASP A 65 2.12 3.69 8.28
N GLY A 66 1.12 4.49 7.90
CA GLY A 66 0.62 5.58 8.72
C GLY A 66 0.04 5.08 10.05
N GLY A 67 -0.58 3.89 10.04
CA GLY A 67 -1.23 3.32 11.20
C GLY A 67 -2.64 3.87 11.36
N LEU A 68 -3.04 4.18 12.59
CA LEU A 68 -4.40 4.63 12.88
C LEU A 68 -4.58 6.12 12.61
N GLY A 69 -5.57 6.46 11.80
CA GLY A 69 -6.03 7.83 11.56
C GLY A 69 -5.93 8.16 10.08
N ALA A 70 -6.08 9.43 9.73
CA ALA A 70 -6.09 9.84 8.32
C ALA A 70 -4.70 10.36 7.94
N ASP A 71 -3.94 9.54 7.24
CA ASP A 71 -2.52 9.80 7.00
C ASP A 71 -2.24 10.28 5.58
N TRP A 72 -1.14 11.01 5.41
CA TRP A 72 -0.64 11.43 4.10
C TRP A 72 0.72 10.78 3.87
N MET A 73 0.84 9.98 2.81
CA MET A 73 2.02 9.19 2.52
C MET A 73 2.51 9.45 1.08
N ALA A 74 3.79 9.76 0.94
CA ALA A 74 4.49 9.81 -0.34
C ALA A 74 5.85 9.13 -0.21
N GLY A 75 6.07 8.11 -1.02
CA GLY A 75 7.24 7.25 -1.09
C GLY A 75 8.35 7.95 -1.85
N GLY A 76 8.04 8.50 -3.03
CA GLY A 76 9.03 9.20 -3.83
C GLY A 76 9.70 8.26 -4.82
N ALA A 77 10.98 8.44 -5.12
CA ALA A 77 11.62 7.67 -6.18
C ALA A 77 12.09 6.29 -5.69
N GLY A 78 11.56 5.22 -6.26
CA GLY A 78 11.90 3.83 -5.94
C GLY A 78 10.69 2.94 -6.05
N ASP A 79 10.85 1.65 -5.78
CA ASP A 79 9.69 0.74 -5.69
C ASP A 79 9.19 0.73 -4.25
N ASP A 80 8.16 1.51 -3.97
CA ASP A 80 7.64 1.78 -2.63
C ASP A 80 6.43 0.91 -2.26
N SER A 81 6.18 0.84 -0.96
CA SER A 81 5.08 0.06 -0.38
C SER A 81 4.32 0.83 0.69
N TYR A 82 3.00 0.82 0.56
CA TYR A 82 2.07 1.52 1.45
C TYR A 82 1.11 0.56 2.12
N VAL A 83 0.74 0.89 3.36
CA VAL A 83 -0.40 0.29 4.04
C VAL A 83 -1.51 1.32 4.12
N VAL A 84 -2.68 0.98 3.59
CA VAL A 84 -3.88 1.82 3.68
C VAL A 84 -4.90 1.12 4.55
N ASP A 85 -5.30 1.75 5.66
CA ASP A 85 -6.26 1.16 6.59
C ASP A 85 -7.34 2.09 7.14
N ASP A 86 -7.24 3.39 6.84
CA ASP A 86 -8.29 4.37 7.06
C ASP A 86 -8.76 4.97 5.73
N ALA A 87 -10.05 5.31 5.65
CA ALA A 87 -10.62 5.90 4.44
C ALA A 87 -10.14 7.35 4.20
N GLY A 88 -9.54 7.98 5.22
CA GLY A 88 -8.89 9.27 5.14
C GLY A 88 -7.44 9.21 4.68
N ASP A 89 -6.85 8.02 4.52
CA ASP A 89 -5.48 7.87 4.02
C ASP A 89 -5.35 8.38 2.57
N VAL A 90 -4.25 9.08 2.31
CA VAL A 90 -3.90 9.60 1.00
C VAL A 90 -2.50 9.11 0.64
N VAL A 91 -2.43 8.30 -0.41
CA VAL A 91 -1.17 7.90 -1.06
C VAL A 91 -0.93 8.82 -2.26
N VAL A 92 0.27 9.39 -2.34
CA VAL A 92 0.68 10.28 -3.43
C VAL A 92 1.88 9.70 -4.16
N GLU A 93 1.68 9.43 -5.44
CA GLU A 93 2.71 8.96 -6.38
C GLU A 93 2.76 9.81 -7.64
N LEU A 94 3.95 10.01 -8.18
CA LEU A 94 4.16 10.68 -9.46
C LEU A 94 4.61 9.70 -10.54
N ALA A 95 4.44 10.14 -11.80
CA ALA A 95 4.81 9.33 -12.93
C ALA A 95 6.34 9.12 -13.00
N ASN A 96 6.75 7.87 -13.25
CA ASN A 96 8.15 7.43 -13.37
C ASN A 96 8.94 7.44 -12.05
N GLU A 97 8.27 7.27 -10.92
CA GLU A 97 8.92 7.15 -9.61
C GLU A 97 9.25 5.70 -9.24
N GLY A 98 8.49 4.71 -9.70
CA GLY A 98 8.91 3.31 -9.65
C GLY A 98 7.80 2.36 -10.03
N VAL A 99 7.77 1.20 -9.37
CA VAL A 99 6.64 0.27 -9.40
C VAL A 99 6.11 0.05 -7.99
N ASP A 100 5.05 0.78 -7.67
CA ASP A 100 4.62 1.01 -6.31
C ASP A 100 3.46 0.10 -5.91
N SER A 101 3.31 -0.11 -4.61
CA SER A 101 2.40 -1.12 -4.09
C SER A 101 1.59 -0.65 -2.90
N ILE A 102 0.28 -0.91 -2.93
CA ILE A 102 -0.61 -0.72 -1.79
C ILE A 102 -1.05 -2.07 -1.25
N THR A 103 -0.85 -2.28 0.05
CA THR A 103 -1.52 -3.32 0.83
C THR A 103 -2.69 -2.68 1.57
N SER A 104 -3.91 -2.92 1.09
CA SER A 104 -5.12 -2.31 1.64
C SER A 104 -5.78 -3.21 2.69
N LYS A 105 -6.09 -2.65 3.86
CA LYS A 105 -6.96 -3.26 4.88
C LYS A 105 -8.42 -2.84 4.70
N ILE A 106 -8.71 -1.89 3.81
CA ILE A 106 -10.06 -1.40 3.50
C ILE A 106 -10.40 -1.58 2.02
N SER A 107 -11.66 -1.32 1.66
CA SER A 107 -12.04 -1.22 0.25
C SER A 107 -11.45 0.05 -0.34
N LEU A 108 -10.84 -0.06 -1.53
CA LEU A 108 -10.01 0.99 -2.11
C LEU A 108 -10.15 1.04 -3.63
N VAL A 109 -10.06 2.25 -4.17
CA VAL A 109 -9.83 2.52 -5.60
C VAL A 109 -8.43 3.11 -5.71
N LEU A 110 -7.58 2.54 -6.58
CA LEU A 110 -6.23 3.08 -6.77
C LEU A 110 -6.26 4.51 -7.31
N GLY A 111 -5.36 5.34 -6.78
CA GLY A 111 -4.95 6.58 -7.43
C GLY A 111 -4.09 6.31 -8.66
N ASP A 112 -3.79 7.35 -9.41
CA ASP A 112 -2.85 7.28 -10.55
C ASP A 112 -1.44 6.85 -10.08
N ASN A 113 -0.64 6.31 -11.00
CA ASN A 113 0.78 5.94 -10.79
C ASN A 113 1.04 4.85 -9.74
N ILE A 114 0.01 4.12 -9.30
CA ILE A 114 0.18 2.91 -8.49
C ILE A 114 -0.03 1.69 -9.37
N GLU A 115 0.91 0.75 -9.38
CA GLU A 115 0.84 -0.43 -10.24
C GLU A 115 0.33 -1.67 -9.53
N ARG A 116 0.47 -1.78 -8.20
CA ARG A 116 0.16 -3.02 -7.47
C ARG A 116 -0.80 -2.81 -6.31
N LEU A 117 -1.85 -3.65 -6.23
CA LEU A 117 -2.82 -3.63 -5.13
C LEU A 117 -3.02 -5.02 -4.52
N TYR A 118 -2.88 -5.11 -3.21
CA TYR A 118 -2.98 -6.33 -2.43
C TYR A 118 -4.05 -6.19 -1.34
N ALA A 119 -4.91 -7.21 -1.21
CA ALA A 119 -5.83 -7.34 -0.08
C ALA A 119 -5.07 -7.85 1.16
N ALA A 120 -5.12 -7.09 2.26
CA ALA A 120 -4.58 -7.53 3.55
C ALA A 120 -5.53 -8.49 4.30
N GLN A 121 -6.82 -8.41 3.99
CA GLN A 121 -7.88 -9.23 4.59
C GLN A 121 -9.00 -9.51 3.58
N SER A 122 -9.94 -10.37 3.95
CA SER A 122 -11.08 -10.74 3.12
C SER A 122 -12.23 -9.75 3.18
N GLY A 123 -13.10 -9.79 2.18
CA GLY A 123 -14.31 -8.98 2.13
C GLY A 123 -14.07 -7.58 1.57
N LEU A 124 -12.97 -7.40 0.83
CA LEU A 124 -12.60 -6.08 0.31
C LEU A 124 -13.12 -5.88 -1.10
N SER A 125 -13.55 -4.65 -1.39
CA SER A 125 -13.75 -4.18 -2.76
C SER A 125 -12.52 -3.40 -3.20
N LEU A 126 -11.77 -3.94 -4.15
CA LEU A 126 -10.52 -3.38 -4.65
C LEU A 126 -10.68 -3.07 -6.13
N THR A 127 -10.41 -1.82 -6.51
CA THR A 127 -10.47 -1.36 -7.90
C THR A 127 -9.11 -0.79 -8.31
N GLY A 128 -8.59 -1.21 -9.47
CA GLY A 128 -7.41 -0.61 -10.08
C GLY A 128 -7.69 0.79 -10.65
N ASN A 129 -6.74 1.31 -11.42
CA ASN A 129 -6.79 2.61 -12.09
C ASN A 129 -6.84 2.41 -13.62
N ALA A 130 -6.29 3.34 -14.40
CA ALA A 130 -6.28 3.25 -15.86
C ALA A 130 -4.99 2.63 -16.46
N MET A 131 -4.07 2.21 -15.60
CA MET A 131 -2.79 1.59 -15.96
C MET A 131 -2.94 0.06 -15.95
N ALA A 132 -1.91 -0.65 -16.42
CA ALA A 132 -1.88 -2.11 -16.27
C ALA A 132 -1.56 -2.48 -14.82
N ASN A 133 -2.58 -2.79 -14.02
CA ASN A 133 -2.42 -3.11 -12.61
C ASN A 133 -2.18 -4.59 -12.36
N PHE A 134 -1.34 -4.87 -11.36
CA PHE A 134 -1.24 -6.17 -10.73
C PHE A 134 -2.08 -6.18 -9.46
N MET A 135 -3.15 -6.97 -9.45
CA MET A 135 -4.05 -7.06 -8.30
C MET A 135 -4.03 -8.44 -7.68
N ARG A 136 -4.12 -8.49 -6.36
CA ARG A 136 -4.22 -9.74 -5.61
C ARG A 136 -5.23 -9.64 -4.47
N GLY A 137 -6.26 -10.48 -4.54
CA GLY A 137 -7.22 -10.71 -3.47
C GLY A 137 -6.68 -11.57 -2.32
N SER A 138 -7.52 -11.77 -1.32
CA SER A 138 -7.29 -12.60 -0.14
C SER A 138 -7.78 -14.03 -0.39
N ASN A 139 -7.85 -14.86 0.66
CA ASN A 139 -8.45 -16.20 0.56
C ASN A 139 -9.97 -16.21 0.83
N GLY A 140 -10.56 -15.08 1.20
CA GLY A 140 -12.00 -14.94 1.39
C GLY A 140 -12.66 -14.26 0.20
N ALA A 141 -13.97 -14.06 0.27
CA ALA A 141 -14.74 -13.45 -0.80
C ALA A 141 -14.38 -11.97 -0.98
N ASP A 142 -13.80 -11.63 -2.13
CA ASP A 142 -13.43 -10.25 -2.48
C ASP A 142 -14.17 -9.77 -3.74
N ALA A 143 -14.29 -8.44 -3.91
CA ALA A 143 -14.76 -7.82 -5.13
C ALA A 143 -13.60 -7.10 -5.82
N LEU A 144 -13.08 -7.67 -6.90
CA LEU A 144 -11.91 -7.18 -7.62
C LEU A 144 -12.33 -6.59 -8.96
N ASN A 145 -11.87 -5.38 -9.28
CA ASN A 145 -12.08 -4.74 -10.57
C ASN A 145 -10.75 -4.18 -11.09
N GLY A 146 -10.28 -4.60 -12.27
CA GLY A 146 -9.03 -4.11 -12.85
C GLY A 146 -9.07 -2.64 -13.23
N GLY A 147 -10.22 -2.15 -13.71
CA GLY A 147 -10.36 -0.75 -14.14
C GLY A 147 -10.21 -0.62 -15.65
N ASP A 148 -9.39 0.32 -16.12
CA ASP A 148 -8.94 0.33 -17.51
C ASP A 148 -7.49 -0.16 -17.55
N GLY A 149 -7.02 -0.65 -18.69
CA GLY A 149 -5.64 -1.15 -18.82
C GLY A 149 -5.62 -2.64 -19.12
N ASN A 150 -4.44 -3.24 -19.16
CA ASN A 150 -4.33 -4.69 -19.32
C ASN A 150 -3.93 -5.28 -17.97
N ASP A 151 -4.92 -5.70 -17.19
CA ASP A 151 -4.68 -6.03 -15.79
C ASP A 151 -4.28 -7.48 -15.60
N THR A 152 -3.61 -7.77 -14.48
CA THR A 152 -3.38 -9.14 -14.01
C THR A 152 -3.96 -9.28 -12.61
N ILE A 153 -5.04 -10.06 -12.48
CA ILE A 153 -5.80 -10.20 -11.24
C ILE A 153 -5.68 -11.62 -10.70
N TYR A 154 -5.09 -11.76 -9.52
CA TYR A 154 -5.09 -13.01 -8.75
C TYR A 154 -6.19 -12.95 -7.70
N THR A 155 -7.09 -13.93 -7.68
CA THR A 155 -8.22 -13.95 -6.71
C THR A 155 -7.87 -14.62 -5.37
N PHE A 156 -6.58 -14.79 -5.09
CA PHE A 156 -6.09 -15.53 -3.93
C PHE A 156 -4.75 -15.02 -3.42
N ALA A 157 -4.47 -15.24 -2.14
CA ALA A 157 -3.23 -14.81 -1.50
C ALA A 157 -1.98 -15.51 -2.10
N THR A 158 -0.80 -14.90 -1.98
CA THR A 158 0.47 -15.32 -2.63
C THR A 158 0.88 -16.77 -2.40
N ASN A 159 0.48 -17.36 -1.28
CA ASN A 159 0.81 -18.74 -0.90
C ASN A 159 -0.42 -19.65 -0.80
N SER A 160 -1.52 -19.22 -1.40
CA SER A 160 -2.74 -20.01 -1.51
C SER A 160 -2.94 -20.46 -2.95
N THR A 161 -3.68 -21.55 -3.08
CA THR A 161 -4.28 -21.95 -4.36
C THR A 161 -5.78 -22.15 -4.17
N VAL A 162 -6.34 -21.68 -3.07
CA VAL A 162 -7.76 -21.71 -2.74
C VAL A 162 -8.18 -20.26 -2.54
N GLY A 163 -9.10 -19.78 -3.39
CA GLY A 163 -9.67 -18.45 -3.29
C GLY A 163 -10.97 -18.46 -2.48
N GLY A 164 -11.62 -17.30 -2.40
CA GLY A 164 -12.98 -17.19 -1.90
C GLY A 164 -14.04 -17.24 -3.00
N ASP A 165 -15.28 -16.98 -2.61
CA ASP A 165 -16.36 -16.66 -3.55
C ASP A 165 -16.16 -15.21 -4.06
N ASP A 166 -15.27 -15.05 -5.03
CA ASP A 166 -14.85 -13.73 -5.53
C ASP A 166 -15.76 -13.19 -6.65
N THR A 167 -16.05 -11.90 -6.62
CA THR A 167 -16.60 -11.17 -7.78
C THR A 167 -15.46 -10.48 -8.50
N VAL A 168 -15.24 -10.79 -9.77
CA VAL A 168 -14.06 -10.28 -10.51
C VAL A 168 -14.43 -9.71 -11.86
N HIS A 169 -13.98 -8.49 -12.09
CA HIS A 169 -14.05 -7.75 -13.34
C HIS A 169 -12.65 -7.41 -13.82
N GLY A 170 -12.31 -7.77 -15.05
CA GLY A 170 -11.10 -7.26 -15.69
C GLY A 170 -11.22 -5.77 -15.96
N GLY A 171 -12.36 -5.36 -16.54
CA GLY A 171 -12.59 -3.97 -16.91
C GLY A 171 -12.29 -3.75 -18.40
N ASN A 172 -11.79 -2.58 -18.78
CA ASN A 172 -11.46 -2.25 -20.16
C ASN A 172 -10.02 -2.65 -20.49
N GLY A 173 -9.86 -3.62 -21.38
CA GLY A 173 -8.57 -3.97 -21.97
C GLY A 173 -8.43 -5.48 -22.13
N ASN A 174 -7.19 -5.96 -22.15
CA ASN A 174 -6.88 -7.38 -22.27
C ASN A 174 -6.37 -7.92 -20.92
N ASP A 175 -7.31 -8.29 -20.07
CA ASP A 175 -7.00 -8.68 -18.70
C ASP A 175 -6.71 -10.18 -18.56
N ILE A 176 -5.85 -10.49 -17.60
CA ILE A 176 -5.51 -11.85 -17.18
C ILE A 176 -6.08 -12.06 -15.78
N ILE A 177 -7.09 -12.91 -15.67
CA ILE A 177 -7.69 -13.28 -14.39
C ILE A 177 -7.24 -14.69 -14.01
N ILE A 178 -6.59 -14.82 -12.86
CA ILE A 178 -6.04 -16.07 -12.33
C ILE A 178 -6.76 -16.40 -11.03
N CYS A 179 -7.61 -17.42 -11.12
CA CYS A 179 -8.47 -17.82 -10.02
C CYS A 179 -7.91 -18.98 -9.23
N GLY A 180 -8.20 -18.99 -7.92
CA GLY A 180 -7.90 -20.11 -7.05
C GLY A 180 -8.78 -21.33 -7.37
N ARG A 181 -8.43 -22.49 -6.79
CA ARG A 181 -9.37 -23.60 -6.66
C ARG A 181 -10.59 -23.12 -5.86
N GLU A 182 -11.79 -23.56 -6.27
CA GLU A 182 -13.09 -23.17 -5.70
C GLU A 182 -13.58 -21.75 -6.06
N CYS A 183 -13.02 -21.13 -7.09
CA CYS A 183 -13.50 -19.82 -7.52
C CYS A 183 -14.89 -19.91 -8.18
N HIS A 184 -15.90 -19.31 -7.56
CA HIS A 184 -17.16 -18.94 -8.22
C HIS A 184 -17.04 -17.54 -8.80
N ILE A 185 -16.37 -17.43 -9.95
CA ILE A 185 -16.29 -16.15 -10.67
C ILE A 185 -17.69 -15.78 -11.16
N LEU A 186 -18.33 -14.80 -10.51
CA LEU A 186 -19.41 -14.08 -11.15
C LEU A 186 -18.81 -13.05 -12.10
N CYS A 187 -18.42 -13.49 -13.29
CA CYS A 187 -17.91 -12.62 -14.33
C CYS A 187 -19.10 -11.85 -14.91
N VAL A 188 -19.45 -10.71 -14.31
CA VAL A 188 -20.47 -9.81 -14.88
C VAL A 188 -19.80 -9.07 -16.04
N ARG A 189 -20.41 -9.16 -17.23
CA ARG A 189 -19.97 -8.47 -18.44
C ARG A 189 -20.22 -6.97 -18.36
#